data_AF-A0A2M6VE20-F1
#
_entry.id   AF-A0A2M6VE20-F1
#
_cell.length_a   1.000
_cell.length_b   1.000
_cell.length_c   1.000
_cell.angle_alpha   90.00
_cell.angle_beta   90.00
_cell.angle_gamma   90.00
#
_symmetry.space_group_name_H-M   'P 1'
#
loop_
_entity.id
_entity.type
_entity.pdbx_description
1 polymer ?
#
loop_
_entity_poly.entity_id
_entity_poly.type
_entity_poly.pdbx_seq_one_letter_code
_entity_poly.pdbx_strand_id
1 'polypeptide(L)'
;MKGKAVSSQPTEIMFDKEAMKARMSEIIEKLTRDQCEHFTYALEQVASCYLSSSSHGALLISNETEEFQSLVAINASEMQISEMVEFMAEAMQGRHSSPGGMYVN
;
A
#
# COMPACT_ATOMS: atom_id res chain seq x y z
N MET A 1 53.53 20.06 5.24
CA MET A 1 52.67 19.11 4.49
C MET A 1 51.22 19.42 4.86
N LYS A 2 50.38 19.76 3.88
CA LYS A 2 48.97 20.13 4.07
C LYS A 2 48.15 18.88 4.41
N GLY A 3 47.51 18.86 5.57
CA GLY A 3 46.48 17.87 5.90
C GLY A 3 45.24 18.14 5.04
N LYS A 4 44.90 17.19 4.16
CA LYS A 4 43.63 17.20 3.44
C LYS A 4 42.54 16.79 4.43
N ALA A 5 41.67 17.73 4.78
CA ALA A 5 40.39 17.40 5.37
C ALA A 5 39.58 16.64 4.31
N VAL A 6 39.37 15.35 4.54
CA VAL A 6 38.35 14.59 3.82
C VAL A 6 37.01 15.10 4.34
N SER A 7 36.37 15.93 3.53
CA SER A 7 34.99 16.35 3.72
C SER A 7 34.11 15.13 3.48
N SER A 8 33.70 14.47 4.55
CA SER A 8 32.61 13.50 4.54
C SER A 8 31.30 14.27 4.45
N GLN A 9 30.95 14.72 3.24
CA GLN A 9 29.57 15.11 2.97
C GLN A 9 28.70 13.86 3.09
N PRO A 10 27.65 13.86 3.93
CA PRO A 10 26.66 12.80 3.91
C PRO A 10 26.02 12.85 2.53
N THR A 11 26.23 11.79 1.73
CA THR A 11 25.39 11.53 0.57
C THR A 11 24.05 11.07 1.13
N GLU A 12 23.29 12.01 1.70
CA GLU A 12 21.88 11.79 1.96
C GLU A 12 21.29 11.37 0.63
N ILE A 13 20.67 10.19 0.63
CA ILE A 13 19.80 9.71 -0.42
C ILE A 13 18.66 10.74 -0.47
N MET A 14 18.88 11.87 -1.16
CA MET A 14 17.82 12.66 -1.72
C MET A 14 17.13 11.70 -2.66
N PHE A 15 16.12 10.99 -2.15
CA PHE A 15 15.11 10.33 -2.95
C PHE A 15 14.70 11.37 -3.98
N ASP A 16 15.16 11.19 -5.22
CA ASP A 16 14.98 12.21 -6.24
C ASP A 16 13.50 12.25 -6.59
N LYS A 17 12.82 13.25 -6.04
CA LYS A 17 11.38 13.47 -6.25
C LYS A 17 11.10 13.65 -7.74
N GLU A 18 12.04 14.19 -8.52
CA GLU A 18 11.90 14.32 -9.96
C GLU A 18 12.02 12.96 -10.66
N ALA A 19 12.95 12.09 -10.24
CA ALA A 19 12.98 10.71 -10.73
C ALA A 19 11.72 9.91 -10.37
N MET A 20 11.13 10.15 -9.19
CA MET A 20 9.84 9.55 -8.83
C MET A 20 8.71 10.04 -9.75
N LYS A 21 8.62 11.35 -9.98
CA LYS A 21 7.63 11.94 -10.90
C LYS A 21 7.80 11.40 -12.32
N ALA A 22 9.02 11.33 -12.84
CA ALA A 22 9.29 10.81 -14.18
C ALA A 22 8.81 9.37 -14.34
N ARG A 23 9.17 8.48 -13.40
CA ARG A 23 8.68 7.09 -13.40
C ARG A 23 7.16 7.01 -13.29
N MET A 24 6.54 7.89 -12.51
CA MET A 24 5.10 7.91 -12.36
C MET A 24 4.40 8.36 -13.67
N SER A 25 4.96 9.36 -14.36
CA SER A 25 4.47 9.78 -15.68
C SER A 25 4.49 8.62 -16.69
N GLU A 26 5.60 7.88 -16.77
CA GLU A 26 5.71 6.71 -17.64
C GLU A 26 4.68 5.60 -17.33
N ILE A 27 4.31 5.43 -16.05
CA ILE A 27 3.26 4.49 -15.63
C ILE A 27 1.90 5.02 -16.10
N ILE A 28 1.60 6.28 -15.81
CA ILE A 28 0.32 6.93 -16.16
C ILE A 28 0.05 6.88 -17.67
N GLU A 29 1.08 7.06 -18.50
CA GLU A 29 0.96 6.96 -19.96
C GLU A 29 0.50 5.58 -20.46
N LYS A 30 0.69 4.52 -19.67
CA LYS A 30 0.30 3.14 -20.03
C LYS A 30 -1.09 2.75 -19.51
N LEU A 31 -1.67 3.56 -18.62
CA LEU A 31 -2.96 3.28 -18.02
C LEU A 31 -4.09 3.82 -18.92
N THR A 32 -5.20 3.10 -18.95
CA THR A 32 -6.45 3.65 -19.49
C THR A 32 -6.98 4.75 -18.57
N ARG A 33 -7.93 5.55 -19.05
CA ARG A 33 -8.57 6.59 -18.24
C ARG A 33 -9.13 6.06 -16.92
N ASP A 34 -9.91 4.98 -16.98
CA ASP A 34 -10.55 4.40 -15.80
C ASP A 34 -9.50 3.85 -14.82
N GLN A 35 -8.42 3.26 -15.35
CA GLN A 35 -7.30 2.81 -14.53
C GLN A 35 -6.56 3.98 -13.87
N CYS A 36 -6.39 5.11 -14.55
CA CYS A 36 -5.82 6.33 -13.97
C CYS A 36 -6.67 6.85 -12.81
N GLU A 37 -7.99 6.89 -12.94
CA GLU A 37 -8.89 7.36 -11.88
C GLU A 37 -8.78 6.46 -10.63
N HIS A 38 -8.80 5.14 -10.81
CA HIS A 38 -8.59 4.19 -9.71
C HIS A 38 -7.19 4.30 -9.10
N PHE A 39 -6.17 4.46 -9.94
CA PHE A 39 -4.78 4.58 -9.51
C PHE A 39 -4.53 5.85 -8.69
N THR A 40 -5.08 6.99 -9.11
CA THR A 40 -5.02 8.26 -8.35
C THR A 40 -5.65 8.08 -6.98
N TYR A 41 -6.85 7.51 -6.91
CA TYR A 41 -7.51 7.27 -5.63
C TYR A 41 -6.67 6.36 -4.71
N ALA A 42 -6.11 5.27 -5.24
CA ALA A 42 -5.25 4.37 -4.47
C ALA A 42 -4.01 5.09 -3.90
N LEU A 43 -3.34 5.92 -4.72
CA LEU A 43 -2.20 6.72 -4.28
C LEU A 43 -2.57 7.74 -3.20
N GLU A 44 -3.75 8.36 -3.29
CA GLU A 44 -4.26 9.27 -2.26
C GLU A 44 -4.50 8.55 -0.92
N GLN A 45 -5.03 7.32 -0.95
CA GLN A 45 -5.19 6.51 0.26
C GLN A 45 -3.84 6.11 0.87
N VAL A 46 -2.88 5.70 0.02
CA VAL A 46 -1.50 5.39 0.46
C VAL A 46 -0.85 6.62 1.09
N ALA A 47 -0.94 7.78 0.44
CA ALA A 47 -0.41 9.04 0.96
C ALA A 47 -1.07 9.41 2.30
N SER A 48 -2.39 9.26 2.41
CA SER A 48 -3.12 9.52 3.64
C SER A 48 -2.63 8.66 4.81
N CYS A 49 -2.25 7.41 4.56
CA CYS A 49 -1.64 6.55 5.57
C CYS A 49 -0.30 7.11 6.07
N TYR A 50 0.53 7.69 5.21
CA TYR A 50 1.80 8.29 5.65
C TYR A 50 1.63 9.66 6.32
N LEU A 51 0.56 10.40 6.01
CA LEU A 51 0.29 11.72 6.57
C LEU A 51 -0.44 11.67 7.93
N SER A 52 -0.95 10.50 8.32
CA SER A 52 -1.69 10.29 9.56
C SER A 52 -1.05 9.19 10.41
N SER A 53 -0.79 9.45 11.69
CA SER A 53 -0.17 8.47 12.59
C SER A 53 -1.10 7.32 13.01
N SER A 54 -2.41 7.47 12.80
CA SER A 54 -3.44 6.48 13.14
C SER A 54 -4.00 5.75 11.93
N SER A 55 -3.52 6.07 10.72
CA SER A 55 -3.98 5.46 9.49
C SER A 55 -2.94 4.46 8.99
N HIS A 56 -3.38 3.21 8.88
CA HIS A 56 -2.56 2.08 8.48
C HIS A 56 -3.21 1.41 7.27
N GLY A 57 -2.39 0.97 6.32
CA GLY A 57 -2.87 0.37 5.08
C GLY A 57 -2.13 -0.91 4.75
N ALA A 58 -2.76 -1.73 3.92
CA ALA A 58 -2.13 -2.89 3.30
C ALA A 58 -2.61 -3.02 1.86
N LEU A 59 -1.72 -3.37 0.94
CA LEU A 59 -2.06 -3.74 -0.44
C LEU A 59 -1.92 -5.25 -0.59
N LEU A 60 -3.04 -5.92 -0.85
CA LEU A 60 -3.05 -7.33 -1.24
C LEU A 60 -3.00 -7.41 -2.77
N ILE A 61 -1.97 -8.08 -3.29
CA ILE A 61 -1.75 -8.30 -4.72
C ILE A 61 -1.86 -9.79 -4.96
N SER A 62 -2.72 -10.18 -5.88
CA SER A 62 -2.81 -11.56 -6.36
C SER A 62 -2.45 -11.59 -7.84
N ASN A 63 -1.56 -12.48 -8.22
CA ASN A 63 -1.25 -12.76 -9.61
C ASN A 63 -1.65 -14.21 -9.90
N GLU A 64 -2.74 -14.38 -10.65
CA GLU A 64 -3.29 -15.70 -10.97
C GLU A 64 -2.40 -16.48 -11.95
N THR A 65 -1.68 -15.78 -12.83
CA THR A 65 -0.78 -16.41 -13.82
C THR A 65 0.42 -17.07 -13.15
N GLU A 66 0.95 -16.42 -12.12
CA GLU A 66 2.15 -16.87 -11.39
C GLU A 66 1.78 -17.53 -10.05
N GLU A 67 0.49 -17.74 -9.79
CA GLU A 67 -0.06 -18.34 -8.57
C GLU A 67 0.52 -17.77 -7.26
N PHE A 68 0.83 -16.46 -7.24
CA PHE A 68 1.37 -15.81 -6.04
C PHE A 68 0.42 -14.77 -5.48
N GLN A 69 0.52 -14.60 -4.15
CA GLN A 69 -0.09 -13.52 -3.41
C GLN A 69 0.98 -12.77 -2.64
N SER A 70 0.86 -11.45 -2.59
CA SER A 70 1.77 -10.56 -1.88
C SER A 70 0.99 -9.56 -1.06
N LEU A 71 1.44 -9.30 0.17
CA LEU A 71 0.87 -8.30 1.06
C LEU A 71 1.92 -7.24 1.36
N VAL A 72 1.62 -5.99 0.99
CA VAL A 72 2.53 -4.85 1.20
C VAL A 72 1.97 -3.96 2.29
N ALA A 73 2.68 -3.83 3.41
CA ALA A 73 2.33 -2.95 4.50
C ALA A 73 2.58 -1.47 4.15
N ILE A 74 1.65 -0.59 4.50
CA ILE A 74 1.74 0.86 4.30
C ILE A 74 1.59 1.55 5.65
N ASN A 75 2.67 2.21 6.10
CA ASN A 75 2.75 2.84 7.41
C ASN A 75 2.25 1.95 8.56
N ALA A 76 2.49 0.64 8.51
CA ALA A 76 1.93 -0.31 9.47
C ALA A 76 3.00 -1.26 9.99
N SER A 77 2.89 -1.62 11.27
CA SER A 77 3.69 -2.70 11.87
C SER A 77 3.12 -4.07 11.52
N GLU A 78 3.93 -5.12 11.68
CA GLU A 78 3.51 -6.51 11.48
C GLU A 78 2.28 -6.87 12.34
N MET A 79 2.23 -6.38 13.58
CA MET A 79 1.09 -6.58 14.47
C MET A 79 -0.18 -5.94 13.91
N GLN A 80 -0.11 -4.68 13.48
CA GLN A 80 -1.26 -3.97 12.91
C GLN A 80 -1.76 -4.63 11.62
N ILE A 81 -0.83 -5.12 10.78
CA ILE A 81 -1.19 -5.86 9.58
C ILE A 81 -1.90 -7.18 9.93
N SER A 82 -1.40 -7.90 10.93
CA SER A 82 -2.00 -9.16 11.37
C SER A 82 -3.41 -8.95 11.90
N GLU A 83 -3.61 -7.92 12.74
CA GLU A 83 -4.93 -7.51 13.23
C GLU A 83 -5.88 -7.12 12.09
N MET A 84 -5.39 -6.40 11.07
CA MET A 84 -6.19 -6.05 9.89
C MET A 84 -6.62 -7.30 9.11
N VAL A 85 -5.72 -8.25 8.89
CA VAL A 85 -6.02 -9.50 8.17
C VAL A 85 -7.02 -10.35 8.95
N GLU A 86 -6.84 -10.49 10.26
CA GLU A 86 -7.76 -11.21 11.15
C GLU A 86 -9.15 -10.58 11.11
N PHE A 87 -9.24 -9.26 11.29
CA PHE A 87 -10.50 -8.53 11.21
C PHE A 87 -11.22 -8.74 9.86
N MET A 88 -10.48 -8.72 8.75
CA MET A 88 -11.06 -8.98 7.43
C MET A 88 -11.53 -10.44 7.27
N ALA A 89 -10.74 -11.40 7.76
CA ALA A 89 -11.10 -12.82 7.72
C ALA A 89 -12.39 -13.08 8.52
N GLU A 90 -12.51 -12.52 9.72
CA GLU A 90 -13.71 -12.60 10.54
C GLU A 90 -14.92 -11.95 9.84
N ALA A 91 -14.76 -10.76 9.29
CA ALA A 91 -15.82 -10.04 8.59
C ALA A 91 -16.32 -10.80 7.34
N MET A 92 -15.43 -11.49 6.64
CA MET A 92 -15.78 -12.35 5.51
C MET A 92 -16.50 -13.62 5.96
N GLN A 93 -16.04 -14.27 7.03
CA GLN A 93 -16.66 -15.48 7.58
C GLN A 93 -18.06 -15.21 8.16
N GLY A 94 -18.24 -14.09 8.86
CA GLY A 94 -19.52 -13.69 9.45
C GLY A 94 -20.63 -13.46 8.42
N ARG A 95 -20.28 -13.20 7.14
CA ARG A 95 -21.24 -13.09 6.03
C ARG A 95 -21.70 -14.45 5.48
N HIS A 96 -21.00 -15.53 5.81
CA HIS A 96 -21.38 -16.90 5.41
C HIS A 96 -22.22 -17.62 6.48
N SER A 97 -22.30 -17.06 7.69
CA SER A 97 -23.15 -17.55 8.78
C SER A 97 -24.44 -16.73 8.92
N SER A 98 -25.23 -16.62 7.84
CA SER A 98 -26.67 -16.40 8.00
C SER A 98 -27.34 -17.77 8.17
N PRO A 99 -27.81 -18.14 9.36
CA PRO A 99 -28.68 -19.30 9.47
C PRO A 99 -29.98 -18.95 8.78
N GLY A 100 -30.52 -19.90 8.00
CA GLY A 100 -31.91 -19.87 7.57
C GLY A 100 -32.81 -19.77 8.78
N GLY A 101 -33.17 -18.55 9.17
CA GLY A 101 -34.23 -18.26 10.10
C GLY A 101 -35.54 -18.47 9.36
N MET A 102 -36.06 -19.69 9.43
CA MET A 102 -37.46 -19.99 9.12
C MET A 102 -38.33 -19.00 9.87
N TYR A 103 -39.01 -18.10 9.15
CA TYR A 103 -40.10 -17.33 9.73
C TYR A 103 -41.26 -18.30 9.96
N VAL A 104 -41.45 -18.68 11.22
CA VAL A 104 -42.71 -19.20 11.74
C VAL A 104 -43.48 -18.04 12.36
N ASN A 105 -44.49 -17.56 11.62
CA ASN A 105 -45.89 -17.42 12.04
C ASN A 105 -46.72 -16.88 10.87
#